data_AF-A0A1G7K503-F1
#
_entry.id   AF-A0A1G7K503-F1
#
_cell.length_a   1.000
_cell.length_b   1.000
_cell.length_c   1.000
_cell.angle_alpha   90.00
_cell.angle_beta   90.00
_cell.angle_gamma   90.00
#
_symmetry.space_group_name_H-M   'P 1'
#
loop_
_entity.id
_entity.type
_entity.pdbx_description
1 polymer ?
#
loop_
_entity_poly.entity_id
_entity_poly.type
_entity_poly.pdbx_seq_one_letter_code
_entity_poly.pdbx_strand_id
1 'polypeptide(L)'
;MSNRTIRILKVLLFLAALVPVAGIVWQFQTNNLGADPVNTLTHETGDWTVYMLLASLAVTPLRRLSPKLAWLIRFRRMLGLWAFFWATLHLLTYVLLFSGFDLPGAFTALRAGDLHTVVEDWKAVWPTMVEDIQKRRFIQVGMLAYVILLALAVTSPQWVLRKMGGKSWQTLHRTVYGAAVLGIIHYWWLVKKGNHAPMKDTVVLALLLLARPATKWLQDRVAARRKMNAATA
;
A
#
# COMPACT_ATOMS: atom_id res chain seq x y z
N MET A 1 -18.12 16.36 -14.71
CA MET A 1 -18.46 15.00 -14.23
C MET A 1 -19.34 15.13 -12.99
N SER A 2 -20.49 14.45 -12.97
CA SER A 2 -21.49 14.62 -11.91
C SER A 2 -21.08 13.97 -10.58
N ASN A 3 -21.62 14.46 -9.47
CA ASN A 3 -21.42 13.86 -8.14
C ASN A 3 -22.00 12.44 -8.03
N ARG A 4 -23.07 12.12 -8.78
CA ARG A 4 -23.64 10.77 -8.86
C ARG A 4 -22.64 9.81 -9.50
N THR A 5 -22.04 10.19 -10.63
CA THR A 5 -21.01 9.39 -11.32
C THR A 5 -19.81 9.12 -10.40
N ILE A 6 -19.33 10.12 -9.66
CA ILE A 6 -18.21 9.95 -8.74
C ILE A 6 -18.53 8.94 -7.63
N ARG A 7 -19.74 8.99 -7.07
CA ARG A 7 -20.17 8.02 -6.05
C ARG A 7 -20.21 6.60 -6.61
N ILE A 8 -20.80 6.42 -7.79
CA ILE A 8 -20.83 5.11 -8.47
C ILE A 8 -19.41 4.59 -8.71
N LEU A 9 -18.51 5.40 -9.27
CA LEU A 9 -17.13 4.99 -9.49
C LEU A 9 -16.39 4.65 -8.19
N LYS A 10 -16.70 5.32 -7.07
CA LYS A 10 -16.11 4.95 -5.77
C LYS A 10 -16.61 3.60 -5.31
N VAL A 11 -17.90 3.31 -5.46
CA VAL A 11 -18.44 1.97 -5.15
C VAL A 11 -17.78 0.93 -6.06
N LEU A 12 -17.67 1.18 -7.36
CA LEU A 12 -16.99 0.28 -8.28
C LEU A 12 -15.52 0.07 -7.91
N LEU A 13 -14.78 1.13 -7.55
CA LEU A 13 -13.40 0.99 -7.07
C LEU A 13 -13.33 0.15 -5.79
N PHE A 14 -14.28 0.33 -4.87
CA PHE A 14 -14.35 -0.44 -3.62
C PHE A 14 -14.52 -1.92 -3.91
N LEU A 15 -15.48 -2.26 -4.78
CA LEU A 15 -15.74 -3.62 -5.20
C LEU A 15 -14.56 -4.21 -5.96
N ALA A 16 -13.94 -3.44 -6.86
CA ALA A 16 -12.75 -3.85 -7.60
C ALA A 16 -11.58 -4.17 -6.67
N ALA A 17 -11.40 -3.40 -5.59
CA ALA A 17 -10.36 -3.67 -4.60
C ALA A 17 -10.64 -4.90 -3.71
N LEU A 18 -11.86 -5.41 -3.71
CA LEU A 18 -12.25 -6.68 -3.07
C LEU A 18 -12.11 -7.90 -4.00
N VAL A 19 -12.09 -7.71 -5.32
CA VAL A 19 -11.93 -8.81 -6.29
C VAL A 19 -10.73 -9.71 -5.95
N PRO A 20 -9.55 -9.19 -5.56
CA PRO A 20 -8.43 -10.06 -5.24
C PRO A 20 -8.64 -10.89 -3.98
N VAL A 21 -9.40 -10.37 -3.01
CA VAL A 21 -9.81 -11.15 -1.83
C VAL A 21 -10.67 -12.32 -2.26
N ALA A 22 -11.67 -12.08 -3.12
CA ALA A 22 -12.51 -13.14 -3.67
C ALA A 22 -11.69 -14.17 -4.48
N GLY A 23 -10.72 -13.70 -5.26
CA GLY A 23 -9.80 -14.57 -6.02
C GLY A 23 -8.93 -15.45 -5.12
N ILE A 24 -8.45 -14.91 -3.99
CA ILE A 24 -7.71 -15.69 -2.99
C ILE A 24 -8.60 -16.75 -2.34
N VAL A 25 -9.83 -16.39 -1.93
CA VAL A 25 -10.80 -17.33 -1.33
C VAL A 25 -11.14 -18.45 -2.31
N TRP A 26 -11.37 -18.11 -3.58
CA TRP A 26 -11.64 -19.08 -4.62
C TRP A 26 -10.48 -20.06 -4.81
N GLN A 27 -9.24 -19.56 -4.88
CA GLN A 27 -8.04 -20.40 -5.01
C GLN A 27 -7.85 -21.31 -3.78
N PHE A 28 -8.14 -20.80 -2.59
CA PHE A 28 -8.12 -21.59 -1.37
C PHE A 28 -9.13 -22.74 -1.42
N GLN A 29 -10.38 -22.46 -1.76
CA GLN A 29 -11.45 -23.47 -1.83
C GLN A 29 -11.23 -24.53 -2.91
N THR A 30 -10.57 -24.15 -4.01
CA THR A 30 -10.25 -25.04 -5.13
C THR A 30 -8.90 -25.75 -4.97
N ASN A 31 -8.23 -25.62 -3.82
CA ASN A 31 -6.88 -26.16 -3.57
C ASN A 31 -5.85 -25.75 -4.63
N ASN A 32 -5.98 -24.55 -5.18
CA ASN A 32 -5.16 -24.04 -6.29
C ASN A 32 -4.15 -22.95 -5.86
N LEU A 33 -3.86 -22.82 -4.57
CA LEU A 33 -2.85 -21.88 -4.04
C LEU A 33 -1.40 -22.35 -4.25
N GLY A 34 -1.21 -23.55 -4.82
CA GLY A 34 0.10 -24.15 -5.04
C GLY A 34 0.63 -24.93 -3.84
N ALA A 35 1.91 -25.31 -3.92
CA ALA A 35 2.55 -26.20 -2.95
C ALA A 35 2.78 -25.56 -1.57
N ASP A 36 2.93 -24.24 -1.50
CA ASP A 36 3.05 -23.49 -0.25
C ASP A 36 2.00 -22.36 -0.22
N PRO A 37 0.78 -22.64 0.28
CA PRO A 37 -0.30 -21.67 0.31
C PRO A 37 0.02 -20.42 1.12
N VAL A 38 0.77 -20.53 2.21
CA VAL A 38 1.11 -19.40 3.09
C VAL A 38 2.06 -18.45 2.40
N ASN A 39 3.07 -18.99 1.71
CA ASN A 39 3.98 -18.18 0.91
C ASN A 39 3.24 -17.48 -0.25
N THR A 40 2.34 -18.19 -0.95
CA THR A 40 1.52 -17.60 -2.02
C THR A 40 0.65 -16.45 -1.49
N LEU A 41 -0.07 -16.66 -0.39
CA LEU A 41 -0.91 -15.63 0.24
C LEU A 41 -0.10 -14.39 0.64
N THR A 42 1.09 -14.61 1.19
CA THR A 42 1.97 -13.52 1.64
C THR A 42 2.47 -12.69 0.46
N HIS A 43 2.84 -13.32 -0.66
CA HIS A 43 3.26 -12.61 -1.87
C HIS A 43 2.09 -11.89 -2.54
N GLU A 44 0.93 -12.53 -2.70
CA GLU A 44 -0.27 -11.92 -3.29
C GLU A 44 -0.71 -10.67 -2.52
N THR A 45 -0.84 -10.78 -1.19
CA THR A 45 -1.21 -9.62 -0.35
C THR A 45 -0.17 -8.50 -0.39
N GLY A 46 1.12 -8.84 -0.51
CA GLY A 46 2.21 -7.86 -0.69
C GLY A 46 2.14 -7.14 -2.05
N ASP A 47 1.92 -7.88 -3.12
CA ASP A 47 1.75 -7.34 -4.47
C ASP A 47 0.58 -6.34 -4.53
N TRP A 48 -0.60 -6.72 -3.99
CA TRP A 48 -1.77 -5.83 -3.94
C TRP A 48 -1.54 -4.58 -3.09
N THR A 49 -0.74 -4.68 -2.03
CA THR A 49 -0.30 -3.52 -1.25
C THR A 49 0.45 -2.52 -2.12
N VAL A 50 1.43 -3.00 -2.89
CA VAL A 50 2.23 -2.18 -3.80
C VAL A 50 1.37 -1.61 -4.92
N TYR A 51 0.48 -2.39 -5.54
CA TYR A 51 -0.39 -1.93 -6.62
C TYR A 51 -1.33 -0.80 -6.16
N MET A 52 -1.96 -0.93 -5.00
CA MET A 52 -2.83 0.11 -4.44
C MET A 52 -2.04 1.37 -4.06
N LEU A 53 -0.82 1.19 -3.53
CA LEU A 53 0.07 2.30 -3.20
C LEU A 53 0.51 3.06 -4.46
N LEU A 54 0.96 2.35 -5.49
CA LEU A 54 1.35 2.92 -6.78
C LEU A 54 0.16 3.61 -7.47
N ALA A 55 -1.03 3.01 -7.45
CA ALA A 55 -2.25 3.61 -7.97
C ALA A 55 -2.56 4.95 -7.26
N SER A 56 -2.42 5.00 -5.93
CA SER A 56 -2.59 6.24 -5.16
C SER A 56 -1.58 7.32 -5.55
N LEU A 57 -0.31 6.94 -5.77
CA LEU A 57 0.73 7.84 -6.23
C LEU A 57 0.49 8.35 -7.67
N ALA A 58 -0.03 7.48 -8.54
CA ALA A 58 -0.34 7.77 -9.94
C ALA A 58 -1.44 8.83 -10.14
N VAL A 59 -2.37 8.98 -9.19
CA VAL A 59 -3.44 9.99 -9.27
C VAL A 59 -2.89 11.41 -9.54
N THR A 60 -1.74 11.77 -8.95
CA THR A 60 -1.20 13.13 -9.07
C THR A 60 -0.59 13.44 -10.44
N PRO A 61 0.31 12.61 -11.01
CA PRO A 61 0.78 12.83 -12.37
C PRO A 61 -0.36 12.70 -13.39
N LEU A 62 -1.25 11.71 -13.25
CA LEU A 62 -2.36 11.52 -14.20
C LEU A 62 -3.30 12.73 -14.29
N ARG A 63 -3.68 13.32 -13.16
CA ARG A 63 -4.54 14.52 -13.17
C ARG A 63 -3.88 15.76 -13.80
N ARG A 64 -2.55 15.76 -13.95
CA ARG A 64 -1.80 16.87 -14.57
C ARG A 64 -1.70 16.73 -16.08
N LEU A 65 -1.96 15.55 -16.63
CA LEU A 65 -1.96 15.33 -18.09
C LEU A 65 -3.08 16.10 -18.79
N SER A 66 -4.23 16.27 -18.13
CA SER A 66 -5.36 17.04 -18.67
C SER A 66 -6.22 17.64 -17.55
N PRO A 67 -6.70 18.88 -17.68
CA PRO A 67 -7.68 19.46 -16.75
C PRO A 67 -8.94 18.61 -16.60
N LYS A 68 -9.33 17.86 -17.65
CA LYS A 68 -10.48 16.94 -17.63
C LYS A 68 -10.33 15.80 -16.62
N LEU A 69 -9.10 15.50 -16.18
CA LEU A 69 -8.78 14.42 -15.23
C LEU A 69 -8.67 14.91 -13.77
N ALA A 70 -8.94 16.18 -13.48
CA ALA A 70 -8.83 16.74 -12.13
C ALA A 70 -9.69 15.99 -11.09
N TRP A 71 -10.79 15.37 -11.51
CA TRP A 71 -11.69 14.60 -10.65
C TRP A 71 -11.03 13.37 -10.01
N LEU A 72 -9.95 12.82 -10.60
CA LEU A 72 -9.21 11.66 -10.07
C LEU A 72 -8.70 11.88 -8.65
N ILE A 73 -8.42 13.15 -8.27
CA ILE A 73 -7.94 13.48 -6.92
C ILE A 73 -8.89 13.01 -5.81
N ARG A 74 -10.19 12.87 -6.13
CA ARG A 74 -11.23 12.41 -5.19
C ARG A 74 -11.11 10.93 -4.82
N PHE A 75 -10.28 10.17 -5.53
CA PHE A 75 -10.04 8.74 -5.33
C PHE A 75 -8.72 8.47 -4.59
N ARG A 76 -7.79 9.43 -4.58
CA ARG A 76 -6.45 9.27 -3.95
C ARG A 76 -6.52 8.74 -2.51
N ARG A 77 -7.39 9.32 -1.68
CA ARG A 77 -7.53 8.90 -0.28
C ARG A 77 -8.01 7.46 -0.17
N MET A 78 -8.96 7.06 -1.01
CA MET A 78 -9.53 5.72 -0.98
C MET A 78 -8.51 4.66 -1.42
N LEU A 79 -7.73 4.93 -2.47
CA LEU A 79 -6.62 4.07 -2.90
C LEU A 79 -5.57 3.92 -1.81
N GLY A 80 -5.21 5.01 -1.11
CA GLY A 80 -4.27 4.96 0.01
C GLY A 80 -4.77 4.13 1.19
N LEU A 81 -6.07 4.18 1.51
CA LEU A 81 -6.66 3.34 2.55
C LEU A 81 -6.71 1.86 2.15
N TRP A 82 -6.96 1.57 0.87
CA TRP A 82 -6.85 0.21 0.34
C TRP A 82 -5.40 -0.31 0.39
N ALA A 83 -4.41 0.53 0.08
CA ALA A 83 -3.01 0.17 0.25
C ALA A 83 -2.68 -0.20 1.70
N PHE A 84 -3.17 0.58 2.67
CA PHE A 84 -3.01 0.26 4.08
C PHE A 84 -3.75 -1.02 4.48
N PHE A 85 -4.99 -1.23 4.01
CA PHE A 85 -5.74 -2.46 4.26
C PHE A 85 -4.97 -3.71 3.78
N TRP A 86 -4.48 -3.68 2.54
CA TRP A 86 -3.68 -4.77 1.98
C TRP A 86 -2.36 -4.94 2.73
N ALA A 87 -1.71 -3.84 3.16
CA ALA A 87 -0.50 -3.91 3.98
C ALA A 87 -0.75 -4.57 5.33
N THR A 88 -1.90 -4.29 5.95
CA THR A 88 -2.33 -4.97 7.18
C THR A 88 -2.58 -6.45 6.93
N LEU A 89 -3.25 -6.83 5.84
CA LEU A 89 -3.41 -8.24 5.49
C LEU A 89 -2.06 -8.93 5.30
N HIS A 90 -1.13 -8.30 4.57
CA HIS A 90 0.22 -8.82 4.37
C HIS A 90 1.01 -8.99 5.69
N LEU A 91 0.91 -8.03 6.61
CA LEU A 91 1.50 -8.18 7.94
C LEU A 91 0.83 -9.31 8.74
N LEU A 92 -0.50 -9.44 8.64
CA LEU A 92 -1.24 -10.49 9.32
C LEU A 92 -0.94 -11.88 8.76
N THR A 93 -0.63 -12.05 7.47
CA THR A 93 -0.18 -13.36 6.97
C THR A 93 1.13 -13.78 7.64
N TYR A 94 2.06 -12.84 7.86
CA TYR A 94 3.27 -13.13 8.63
C TYR A 94 2.96 -13.49 10.09
N VAL A 95 2.18 -12.65 10.78
CA VAL A 95 1.90 -12.82 12.22
C VAL A 95 1.04 -14.04 12.52
N LEU A 96 0.07 -14.38 11.67
CA LEU A 96 -0.93 -15.40 11.95
C LEU A 96 -0.72 -16.72 11.21
N LEU A 97 -0.02 -16.72 10.08
CA LEU A 97 0.18 -17.93 9.26
C LEU A 97 1.64 -18.38 9.22
N PHE A 98 2.58 -17.44 9.15
CA PHE A 98 4.00 -17.76 9.02
C PHE A 98 4.69 -18.02 10.36
N SER A 99 4.26 -17.33 11.41
CA SER A 99 4.86 -17.39 12.75
C SER A 99 4.76 -18.77 13.42
N GLY A 100 3.84 -19.62 12.95
CA GLY A 100 3.51 -20.91 13.57
C GLY A 100 2.34 -20.85 14.55
N PHE A 101 1.65 -19.72 14.66
CA PHE A 101 0.43 -19.56 15.46
C PHE A 101 -0.68 -20.53 14.99
N ASP A 102 -1.26 -21.30 15.92
CA ASP A 102 -2.32 -22.26 15.64
C ASP A 102 -3.66 -21.55 15.49
N LEU A 103 -3.87 -20.95 14.30
CA LEU A 103 -5.09 -20.20 14.00
C LEU A 103 -6.38 -21.06 14.17
N PRO A 104 -6.46 -22.31 13.69
CA PRO A 104 -7.60 -23.18 13.95
C PRO A 104 -7.83 -23.43 15.45
N GLY A 105 -6.78 -23.78 16.19
CA GLY A 105 -6.85 -24.02 17.64
C GLY A 105 -7.30 -22.78 18.41
N ALA A 106 -6.69 -21.63 18.13
CA ALA A 106 -7.06 -20.35 18.72
C ALA A 106 -8.54 -20.02 18.48
N PHE A 107 -9.05 -20.28 17.27
CA PHE A 107 -10.46 -20.05 16.96
C PHE A 107 -11.40 -21.00 17.70
N THR A 108 -11.05 -22.28 17.84
CA THR A 108 -11.82 -23.23 18.64
C THR A 108 -11.85 -22.84 20.12
N ALA A 109 -10.72 -22.42 20.68
CA ALA A 109 -10.62 -22.00 22.07
C ALA A 109 -11.38 -20.69 22.35
N LEU A 110 -11.27 -19.70 21.47
CA LEU A 110 -12.05 -18.46 21.56
C LEU A 110 -13.56 -18.74 21.59
N ARG A 111 -14.04 -19.68 20.78
CA ARG A 111 -15.46 -20.08 20.80
C ARG A 111 -15.87 -20.79 22.09
N ALA A 112 -14.95 -21.50 22.72
CA ALA A 112 -15.16 -22.14 24.01
C ALA A 112 -15.02 -21.18 25.20
N GLY A 113 -14.66 -19.91 24.97
CA GLY A 113 -14.38 -18.93 26.02
C GLY A 113 -13.01 -19.13 26.71
N ASP A 114 -12.17 -20.01 26.17
CA ASP A 114 -10.85 -20.30 26.69
C ASP A 114 -9.81 -19.35 26.09
N LEU A 115 -9.58 -18.23 26.78
CA LEU A 115 -8.52 -17.29 26.42
C LEU A 115 -7.13 -17.77 26.82
N HIS A 116 -7.03 -18.75 27.72
CA HIS A 116 -5.74 -19.20 28.23
C HIS A 116 -4.93 -19.89 27.14
N THR A 117 -5.53 -20.84 26.43
CA THR A 117 -4.87 -21.53 25.29
C THR A 117 -4.42 -20.57 24.20
N VAL A 118 -5.24 -19.57 23.86
CA VAL A 118 -4.88 -18.53 22.87
C VAL A 118 -3.66 -17.74 23.34
N VAL A 119 -3.63 -17.36 24.62
CA VAL A 119 -2.53 -16.61 25.22
C VAL A 119 -1.26 -17.44 25.32
N GLU A 120 -1.36 -18.73 25.66
CA GLU A 120 -0.21 -19.63 25.73
C GLU A 120 0.40 -19.88 24.33
N ASP A 121 -0.42 -20.10 23.31
CA ASP A 121 0.07 -20.22 21.93
C ASP A 121 0.77 -18.93 21.46
N TRP A 122 0.15 -17.77 21.74
CA TRP A 122 0.78 -16.48 21.46
C TRP A 122 2.12 -16.30 22.21
N LYS A 123 2.20 -16.68 23.49
CA LYS A 123 3.44 -16.62 24.28
C LYS A 123 4.52 -17.54 23.72
N ALA A 124 4.15 -18.68 23.15
CA ALA A 124 5.10 -19.60 22.53
C ALA A 124 5.69 -19.00 21.24
N VAL A 125 4.87 -18.28 20.47
CA VAL A 125 5.24 -17.80 19.12
C VAL A 125 5.85 -16.39 19.12
N TRP A 126 5.53 -15.51 20.08
CA TRP A 126 6.06 -14.14 20.08
C TRP A 126 7.60 -14.02 20.08
N PRO A 127 8.39 -14.89 20.77
CA PRO A 127 9.84 -14.75 20.78
C PRO A 127 10.46 -15.04 19.41
N THR A 128 9.91 -16.02 18.68
CA THR A 128 10.40 -16.38 17.33
C THR A 128 10.16 -15.24 16.35
N MET A 129 9.01 -14.57 16.45
CA MET A 129 8.72 -13.38 15.63
C MET A 129 9.70 -12.24 15.91
N VAL A 130 10.04 -11.99 17.17
CA VAL A 130 11.03 -10.95 17.53
C VAL A 130 12.41 -11.29 16.99
N GLU A 131 12.82 -12.55 17.14
CA GLU A 131 14.09 -13.04 16.60
C GLU A 131 14.16 -12.88 15.08
N ASP A 132 13.08 -13.22 14.35
CA ASP A 132 12.99 -13.00 12.92
C ASP A 132 13.07 -11.52 12.54
N ILE A 133 12.36 -10.64 13.24
CA ILE A 133 12.43 -9.18 13.02
C ILE A 133 13.86 -8.66 13.22
N GLN A 134 14.57 -9.16 14.23
CA GLN A 134 15.95 -8.73 14.52
C GLN A 134 16.94 -9.24 13.46
N LYS A 135 16.77 -10.48 13.00
CA LYS A 135 17.69 -11.12 12.03
C LYS A 135 17.46 -10.66 10.60
N ARG A 136 16.22 -10.34 10.22
CA ARG A 136 15.83 -10.12 8.82
C ARG A 136 15.64 -8.63 8.53
N ARG A 137 16.67 -8.03 7.91
CA ARG A 137 16.66 -6.61 7.51
C ARG A 137 15.48 -6.21 6.63
N PHE A 138 15.02 -7.10 5.74
CA PHE A 138 13.86 -6.82 4.89
C PHE A 138 12.58 -6.65 5.72
N ILE A 139 12.38 -7.43 6.79
CA ILE A 139 11.22 -7.28 7.69
C ILE A 139 11.26 -5.91 8.36
N GLN A 140 12.42 -5.48 8.85
CA GLN A 140 12.57 -4.16 9.50
C GLN A 140 12.18 -3.00 8.56
N VAL A 141 12.61 -3.06 7.31
CA VAL A 141 12.24 -2.08 6.27
C VAL A 141 10.74 -2.12 5.97
N GLY A 142 10.15 -3.32 5.88
CA GLY A 142 8.71 -3.51 5.69
C GLY A 142 7.89 -2.93 6.86
N MET A 143 8.33 -3.18 8.10
CA MET A 143 7.71 -2.65 9.31
C MET A 143 7.79 -1.12 9.35
N LEU A 144 8.92 -0.52 8.96
CA LEU A 144 9.04 0.94 8.87
C LEU A 144 8.06 1.51 7.83
N ALA A 145 7.94 0.88 6.66
CA ALA A 145 6.97 1.26 5.65
C ALA A 145 5.53 1.15 6.19
N TYR A 146 5.22 0.06 6.89
CA TYR A 146 3.92 -0.15 7.53
C TYR A 146 3.59 0.92 8.57
N VAL A 147 4.53 1.27 9.45
CA VAL A 147 4.35 2.33 10.46
C VAL A 147 4.05 3.68 9.80
N ILE A 148 4.73 3.99 8.68
CA ILE A 148 4.41 5.18 7.90
C ILE A 148 2.97 5.09 7.37
N LEU A 149 2.58 3.98 6.72
CA LEU A 149 1.23 3.82 6.18
C LEU A 149 0.15 3.89 7.28
N LEU A 150 0.41 3.31 8.45
CA LEU A 150 -0.46 3.39 9.62
C LEU A 150 -0.66 4.83 10.07
N ALA A 151 0.43 5.60 10.20
CA ALA A 151 0.34 7.02 10.56
C ALA A 151 -0.48 7.81 9.53
N LEU A 152 -0.33 7.52 8.24
CA LEU A 152 -1.13 8.14 7.17
C LEU A 152 -2.61 7.72 7.22
N ALA A 153 -2.90 6.46 7.53
CA ALA A 153 -4.26 5.96 7.66
C ALA A 153 -5.00 6.59 8.85
N VAL A 154 -4.36 6.63 10.01
CA VAL A 154 -4.88 7.24 11.25
C VAL A 154 -5.10 8.74 11.07
N THR A 155 -4.25 9.42 10.30
CA THR A 155 -4.39 10.86 10.00
C THR A 155 -5.21 11.17 8.75
N SER A 156 -5.83 10.15 8.13
CA SER A 156 -6.71 10.33 6.97
C SER A 156 -8.06 11.01 7.25
N PRO A 157 -8.71 10.88 8.43
CA PRO A 157 -9.99 11.54 8.70
C PRO A 157 -9.91 13.07 8.63
N GLN A 158 -10.99 13.68 8.13
CA GLN A 158 -11.02 15.14 7.92
C GLN A 158 -10.91 15.94 9.22
N TRP A 159 -11.40 15.40 10.34
CA TRP A 159 -11.29 16.05 11.64
C TRP A 159 -9.83 16.12 12.12
N VAL A 160 -9.00 15.11 11.83
CA VAL A 160 -7.56 15.13 12.15
C VAL A 160 -6.84 16.19 11.32
N LEU A 161 -7.13 16.26 10.01
CA LEU A 161 -6.61 17.30 9.12
C LEU A 161 -6.92 18.71 9.67
N ARG A 162 -8.16 18.94 10.11
CA ARG A 162 -8.56 20.24 10.67
C ARG A 162 -7.82 20.55 11.97
N LYS A 163 -7.58 19.55 12.82
CA LYS A 163 -6.89 19.71 14.12
C LYS A 163 -5.38 19.93 13.98
N MET A 164 -4.71 19.19 13.10
CA MET A 164 -3.25 19.27 12.92
C MET A 164 -2.80 20.47 12.06
N GLY A 165 -3.72 21.04 11.28
CA GLY A 165 -3.41 22.06 10.29
C GLY A 165 -2.86 21.48 8.98
N GLY A 166 -3.19 22.15 7.87
CA GLY A 166 -2.92 21.65 6.52
C GLY A 166 -1.43 21.47 6.20
N LYS A 167 -0.55 22.34 6.72
CA LYS A 167 0.90 22.28 6.47
C LYS A 167 1.53 21.03 7.08
N SER A 168 1.32 20.81 8.38
CA SER A 168 1.84 19.63 9.09
C SER A 168 1.27 18.33 8.53
N TRP A 169 -0.04 18.31 8.26
CA TRP A 169 -0.68 17.16 7.61
C TRP A 169 -0.08 16.85 6.24
N GLN A 170 0.20 17.88 5.44
CA GLN A 170 0.82 17.70 4.13
C GLN A 170 2.26 17.22 4.23
N THR A 171 3.05 17.72 5.19
CA THR A 171 4.41 17.22 5.46
C THR A 171 4.38 15.76 5.82
N LEU A 172 3.50 15.35 6.74
CA LEU A 172 3.31 13.95 7.09
C LEU A 172 2.89 13.14 5.86
N HIS A 173 1.90 13.58 5.09
CA HIS A 173 1.44 12.85 3.90
C HIS A 173 2.42 12.81 2.72
N ARG A 174 3.55 13.51 2.80
CA ARG A 174 4.66 13.34 1.85
C ARG A 174 5.54 12.13 2.19
N THR A 175 5.51 11.62 3.41
CA THR A 175 6.27 10.40 3.77
C THR A 175 5.79 9.16 3.00
N VAL A 176 4.62 9.22 2.34
CA VAL A 176 4.13 8.18 1.43
C VAL A 176 5.11 7.83 0.31
N TYR A 177 5.94 8.77 -0.17
CA TYR A 177 6.99 8.44 -1.15
C TYR A 177 8.08 7.59 -0.51
N GLY A 178 8.43 7.89 0.75
CA GLY A 178 9.35 7.08 1.55
C GLY A 178 8.79 5.68 1.76
N ALA A 179 7.52 5.55 2.15
CA ALA A 179 6.86 4.24 2.30
C ALA A 179 6.88 3.43 1.00
N ALA A 180 6.65 4.05 -0.16
CA ALA A 180 6.70 3.36 -1.44
C ALA A 180 8.12 2.89 -1.80
N VAL A 181 9.14 3.73 -1.58
CA VAL A 181 10.55 3.34 -1.80
C VAL A 181 10.95 2.20 -0.85
N LEU A 182 10.61 2.32 0.43
CA LEU A 182 10.88 1.27 1.42
C LEU A 182 10.17 -0.04 1.07
N GLY A 183 8.92 0.02 0.59
CA GLY A 183 8.18 -1.17 0.13
C GLY A 183 8.88 -1.88 -1.03
N ILE A 184 9.39 -1.14 -2.01
CA ILE A 184 10.17 -1.72 -3.12
C ILE A 184 11.51 -2.30 -2.63
N ILE A 185 12.21 -1.62 -1.72
CA ILE A 185 13.45 -2.14 -1.11
C ILE A 185 13.17 -3.43 -0.35
N HIS A 186 12.11 -3.45 0.46
CA HIS A 186 11.64 -4.64 1.17
C HIS A 186 11.42 -5.81 0.20
N TYR A 187 10.76 -5.57 -0.94
CA TYR A 187 10.50 -6.59 -1.95
C TYR A 187 11.79 -7.10 -2.62
N TRP A 188 12.71 -6.20 -2.99
CA TRP A 188 14.01 -6.59 -3.57
C TRP A 188 14.87 -7.42 -2.62
N TRP A 189 14.82 -7.15 -1.32
CA TRP A 189 15.59 -7.92 -0.32
C TRP A 189 14.91 -9.24 0.06
N LEU A 190 13.62 -9.38 -0.17
CA LEU A 190 12.88 -10.63 0.01
C LEU A 190 13.21 -11.64 -1.09
N VAL A 191 13.22 -11.20 -2.35
CA VAL A 191 13.39 -12.11 -3.48
C VAL A 191 14.82 -12.64 -3.57
N LYS A 192 14.95 -13.91 -3.98
CA LYS A 192 16.26 -14.52 -4.24
C LYS A 192 17.00 -13.74 -5.32
N LYS A 193 18.32 -13.67 -5.20
CA LYS A 193 19.19 -13.03 -6.21
C LYS A 193 18.90 -13.64 -7.60
N GLY A 194 18.74 -12.78 -8.61
CA GLY A 194 18.38 -13.18 -9.98
C GLY A 194 16.87 -13.21 -10.26
N ASN A 195 16.02 -13.11 -9.23
CA ASN A 195 14.59 -12.88 -9.43
C ASN A 195 14.33 -11.38 -9.63
N HIS A 196 13.70 -11.03 -10.75
CA HIS A 196 13.38 -9.65 -11.14
C HIS A 196 11.90 -9.30 -10.99
N ALA A 197 11.12 -10.08 -10.21
CA ALA A 197 9.71 -9.81 -9.95
C ALA A 197 9.41 -8.34 -9.54
N PRO A 198 10.23 -7.69 -8.66
CA PRO A 198 9.96 -6.30 -8.25
C PRO A 198 10.30 -5.25 -9.32
N MET A 199 10.89 -5.64 -10.45
CA MET A 199 11.38 -4.71 -11.47
C MET A 199 10.24 -3.88 -12.07
N LYS A 200 9.10 -4.51 -12.36
CA LYS A 200 7.92 -3.81 -12.91
C LYS A 200 7.49 -2.67 -11.99
N ASP A 201 7.41 -2.92 -10.70
CA ASP A 201 6.96 -1.97 -9.68
C ASP A 201 8.00 -0.88 -9.43
N THR A 202 9.28 -1.25 -9.51
CA THR A 202 10.41 -0.31 -9.44
C THR A 202 10.38 0.71 -10.57
N VAL A 203 10.18 0.24 -11.81
CA VAL A 203 10.08 1.12 -12.99
C VAL A 203 8.88 2.04 -12.88
N VAL A 204 7.70 1.49 -12.51
CA VAL A 204 6.49 2.30 -12.31
C VAL A 204 6.73 3.36 -11.23
N LEU A 205 7.27 2.99 -10.07
CA LEU A 205 7.57 3.95 -9.00
C LEU A 205 8.54 5.03 -9.47
N ALA A 206 9.63 4.66 -10.14
CA ALA A 206 10.62 5.61 -10.66
C ALA A 206 9.97 6.63 -11.62
N LEU A 207 9.15 6.16 -12.57
CA LEU A 207 8.41 7.02 -13.48
C LEU A 207 7.47 7.98 -12.72
N LEU A 208 6.74 7.47 -11.73
CA LEU A 208 5.81 8.26 -10.92
C LEU A 208 6.52 9.34 -10.08
N LEU A 209 7.69 9.03 -9.52
CA LEU A 209 8.49 9.99 -8.75
C LEU A 209 9.07 11.09 -9.64
N LEU A 210 9.58 10.72 -10.83
CA LEU A 210 10.17 11.65 -11.79
C LEU A 210 9.14 12.53 -12.51
N ALA A 211 7.89 12.06 -12.67
CA ALA A 211 6.83 12.82 -13.34
C ALA A 211 6.53 14.18 -12.67
N ARG A 212 6.79 14.32 -11.36
CA ARG A 212 6.52 15.56 -10.60
C ARG A 212 7.49 16.71 -10.87
N PRO A 213 8.81 16.54 -10.73
CA PRO A 213 9.78 17.58 -11.11
C PRO A 213 9.73 17.86 -12.61
N ALA A 214 9.57 16.82 -13.45
CA ALA A 214 9.49 16.97 -14.90
C ALA A 214 8.35 17.90 -15.33
N THR A 215 7.13 17.68 -14.80
CA THR A 215 5.97 18.54 -15.15
C THR A 215 6.15 20.00 -14.74
N LYS A 216 6.76 20.27 -13.59
CA LYS A 216 7.07 21.65 -13.17
C LYS A 216 8.09 22.30 -14.11
N TRP A 217 9.18 21.59 -14.40
CA TRP A 217 10.23 22.08 -15.30
C TRP A 217 9.72 22.38 -16.71
N LEU A 218 8.87 21.51 -17.26
CA LEU A 218 8.22 21.72 -18.56
C LEU A 218 7.32 22.98 -18.56
N GLN A 219 6.54 23.19 -17.50
CA GLN A 219 5.70 24.38 -17.36
C GLN A 219 6.54 25.67 -17.28
N ASP A 220 7.61 25.65 -16.48
CA ASP A 220 8.53 26.78 -16.36
C ASP A 220 9.20 27.11 -17.71
N ARG A 221 9.60 26.09 -18.48
CA ARG A 221 10.16 26.27 -19.83
C ARG A 221 9.16 26.84 -20.84
N VAL A 222 7.92 26.35 -20.84
CA VAL A 222 6.87 26.88 -21.72
C VAL A 222 6.54 28.33 -21.37
N ALA A 223 6.48 28.66 -20.08
CA ALA A 223 6.27 30.04 -19.63
C ALA A 223 7.42 30.95 -20.03
N ALA A 224 8.67 30.51 -19.89
CA ALA A 224 9.85 31.26 -20.32
C ALA A 224 9.86 31.51 -21.84
N ARG A 225 9.55 30.49 -22.65
CA ARG A 225 9.42 30.63 -24.11
C ARG A 225 8.33 31.61 -24.52
N ARG A 226 7.16 31.57 -23.87
CA ARG A 226 6.07 32.53 -24.12
C ARG A 226 6.48 33.97 -23.81
N LYS A 227 7.22 34.19 -22.72
CA LYS A 227 7.75 35.51 -22.37
C LYS A 227 8.75 36.02 -23.40
N MET A 228 9.66 35.18 -23.89
CA MET A 228 10.61 35.55 -24.95
C MET A 228 9.91 35.94 -26.25
N ASN A 229 8.93 35.14 -26.70
CA ASN A 229 8.18 35.43 -27.92
C ASN A 229 7.35 36.73 -27.81
N ALA A 230 6.84 37.05 -26.61
CA ALA A 230 6.11 38.30 -26.36
C ALA A 230 7.03 39.54 -26.25
N ALA A 231 8.33 39.35 -26.00
CA ALA A 231 9.31 40.45 -25.95
C ALA A 231 10.00 40.73 -27.31
N THR A 232 9.78 39.84 -28.29
CA THR A 232 10.34 39.94 -29.64
C THR A 232 9.28 40.25 -30.71
N ALA A 233 8.03 40.41 -30.30
CA ALA A 233 6.89 40.85 -31.11
C ALA A 233 6.50 42.27 -30.70
#